data_AF-A0A2G5PBA4-F1
#
_entry.id   AF-A0A2G5PBA4-F1
#
_cell.length_a   1.000
_cell.length_b   1.000
_cell.length_c   1.000
_cell.angle_alpha   90.00
_cell.angle_beta   90.00
_cell.angle_gamma   90.00
#
_symmetry.space_group_name_H-M   'P 1'
#
loop_
_entity.id
_entity.type
_entity.pdbx_description
1 polymer ?
#
loop_
_entity_poly.entity_id
_entity_poly.type
_entity_poly.pdbx_seq_one_letter_code
_entity_poly.pdbx_strand_id
1 'polypeptide(L)' 'MTKKPMTPDEEYEFYGRPENQQPQGPPRRRRGRLADPVPVRFPPELLEKVRRAAEADDRSVSAWIRRAVEHELHAG' A
#
# COMPACT_ATOMS: atom_id res chain seq x y z
N MET A 1 12.86 14.36 21.72
CA MET A 1 11.68 14.35 22.61
C MET A 1 10.78 13.19 22.19
N THR A 2 10.72 12.12 22.98
CA THR A 2 9.74 11.05 22.78
C THR A 2 8.43 11.50 23.42
N LYS A 3 7.47 11.95 22.61
CA LYS A 3 6.09 12.21 23.07
C LYS A 3 5.49 10.86 23.44
N LYS A 4 4.78 10.78 24.57
CA LYS A 4 3.94 9.62 24.89
C LYS A 4 2.98 9.36 23.71
N PRO A 5 2.76 8.10 23.31
CA PRO A 5 1.75 7.79 22.31
C PRO A 5 0.37 8.23 22.84
N MET A 6 -0.38 8.97 22.01
CA MET A 6 -1.75 9.38 22.31
C MET A 6 -2.71 8.25 21.99
N THR A 7 -3.85 8.22 22.67
CA THR A 7 -4.99 7.38 22.30
C THR A 7 -5.69 7.94 21.05
N PRO A 8 -6.47 7.14 20.31
CA PRO A 8 -7.19 7.63 19.13
C PRO A 8 -8.08 8.85 19.38
N ASP A 9 -8.77 8.91 20.52
CA ASP A 9 -9.63 10.05 20.88
C ASP A 9 -8.80 11.32 21.17
N GLU A 10 -7.68 11.18 21.87
CA GLU A 10 -6.75 12.29 22.12
C GLU A 10 -6.12 12.80 20.81
N GLU A 11 -5.82 11.91 19.85
CA GLU A 11 -5.36 12.32 18.51
C GLU A 11 -6.45 13.08 17.76
N TYR A 12 -7.69 12.61 17.81
CA TYR A 12 -8.82 13.28 17.18
C TYR A 12 -9.02 14.71 17.74
N GLU A 13 -9.02 14.85 19.07
CA GLU A 13 -9.10 16.17 19.72
C GLU A 13 -7.89 17.06 19.40
N PHE A 14 -6.69 16.47 19.34
CA PHE A 14 -5.46 17.19 19.01
C PHE A 14 -5.53 17.78 17.60
N TYR A 15 -5.94 17.01 16.59
CA TYR A 15 -6.07 17.49 15.22
C TYR A 15 -7.35 18.29 14.95
N GLY A 16 -8.31 18.30 15.88
CA GLY A 16 -9.47 19.19 15.84
C GLY A 16 -9.11 20.68 15.95
N ARG A 17 -7.93 21.01 16.47
CA ARG A 17 -7.40 22.38 16.56
C ARG A 17 -6.73 22.79 15.25
N PRO A 18 -7.11 23.91 14.60
CA PRO A 18 -6.53 24.33 13.32
C PRO A 18 -5.00 24.47 13.32
N GLU A 19 -4.41 24.87 14.45
CA GLU A 19 -2.97 25.06 14.58
C GLU A 19 -2.19 23.74 14.45
N ASN A 20 -2.83 22.62 14.78
CA ASN A 20 -2.23 21.28 14.71
C ASN A 20 -2.42 20.61 13.35
N GLN A 21 -3.11 21.27 12.41
CA GLN A 21 -3.31 20.77 11.04
C GLN A 21 -2.19 21.22 10.08
N GLN A 22 -1.16 21.90 10.58
CA GLN A 22 -0.03 22.28 9.75
C GLN A 22 0.88 21.07 9.49
N PRO A 23 1.23 20.79 8.22
CA PRO A 23 2.18 19.75 7.89
C PRO A 23 3.49 19.94 8.65
N GLN A 24 3.96 18.87 9.29
CA GLN A 24 5.21 18.90 10.02
C GLN A 24 6.39 18.85 9.03
N GLY A 25 7.16 19.93 8.99
CA GLY A 25 8.38 20.03 8.20
C GLY A 25 8.17 20.36 6.72
N PRO A 26 9.28 20.50 5.96
CA PRO A 26 9.21 20.87 4.55
C PRO A 26 8.60 19.74 3.71
N PRO A 27 7.90 20.07 2.61
CA PRO A 27 7.34 19.07 1.71
C PRO A 27 8.44 18.17 1.15
N ARG A 28 8.26 16.85 1.26
CA ARG A 28 9.16 15.87 0.67
C ARG A 28 8.57 15.35 -0.64
N ARG A 29 9.33 15.45 -1.73
CA ARG A 29 8.99 14.74 -2.98
C ARG A 29 9.18 13.25 -2.77
N ARG A 30 8.17 12.44 -3.14
CA ARG A 30 8.33 10.98 -3.25
C ARG A 30 9.48 10.68 -4.21
N ARG A 31 10.40 9.80 -3.81
CA ARG A 31 11.48 9.32 -4.69
C ARG A 31 10.88 8.32 -5.67
N GLY A 32 10.93 8.65 -6.95
CA GLY A 32 10.55 7.77 -8.07
C GLY A 32 9.15 8.03 -8.62
N ARG A 33 9.04 7.99 -9.95
CA ARG A 33 7.74 7.78 -10.62
C ARG A 33 7.25 6.39 -10.23
N LEU A 34 5.94 6.26 -9.98
CA LEU A 34 5.31 4.94 -9.99
C LEU A 34 5.58 4.32 -11.36
N ALA A 35 5.90 3.02 -11.41
CA ALA A 35 6.06 2.33 -12.67
C ALA A 35 4.79 2.49 -13.52
N ASP A 36 4.97 2.65 -14.82
CA ASP A 36 3.83 2.75 -15.73
C ASP A 36 3.01 1.46 -15.65
N PRO A 37 1.67 1.55 -15.49
CA PRO A 37 0.82 0.38 -15.37
C PRO A 37 0.82 -0.38 -16.70
N VAL A 38 1.19 -1.66 -16.66
CA VAL A 38 1.07 -2.58 -17.81
C VAL A 38 -0.27 -3.32 -17.72
N PRO A 39 -1.22 -3.09 -18.65
CA PRO A 39 -2.51 -3.76 -18.61
C PRO A 39 -2.38 -5.23 -19.04
N VAL A 40 -2.67 -6.15 -18.12
CA VAL A 40 -2.76 -7.60 -18.39
C VAL A 40 -4.22 -8.01 -18.36
N ARG A 41 -4.70 -8.64 -19.43
CA ARG A 41 -6.07 -9.15 -19.54
C ARG A 41 -6.10 -10.61 -19.07
N PHE A 42 -6.87 -10.89 -18.04
CA PHE A 42 -7.18 -12.25 -17.63
C PHE A 42 -8.62 -12.61 -17.98
N PRO A 43 -8.88 -13.86 -18.36
CA PRO A 43 -10.24 -14.40 -18.34
C PRO A 43 -10.86 -14.22 -16.93
N PRO A 44 -12.17 -13.97 -16.81
CA PRO A 44 -12.81 -13.70 -15.52
C PRO A 44 -12.55 -14.78 -14.47
N GLU A 45 -12.63 -16.06 -14.87
CA GLU A 45 -12.39 -17.20 -13.99
C GLU A 45 -10.95 -17.26 -13.46
N LEU A 46 -9.98 -16.82 -14.26
CA LEU A 46 -8.59 -16.74 -13.83
C LEU A 46 -8.38 -15.55 -12.89
N LEU A 47 -9.00 -14.40 -13.18
CA LEU A 47 -8.92 -13.23 -12.32
C LEU A 47 -9.47 -13.54 -10.91
N GLU A 48 -10.58 -14.28 -10.82
CA GLU A 48 -11.14 -14.70 -9.53
C GLU A 48 -10.21 -15.64 -8.76
N LYS A 49 -9.53 -16.57 -9.45
CA LYS A 49 -8.53 -17.43 -8.80
C LYS A 49 -7.36 -16.61 -8.26
N VAL A 50 -6.88 -15.63 -9.03
CA VAL A 50 -5.80 -14.73 -8.60
C VAL A 50 -6.23 -13.90 -7.39
N ARG A 51 -7.46 -13.38 -7.36
CA ARG A 51 -8.00 -12.64 -6.21
C ARG A 51 -8.00 -13.48 -4.94
N ARG A 52 -8.50 -14.72 -5.02
CA ARG A 52 -8.53 -15.66 -3.88
C ARG A 52 -7.13 -16.01 -3.38
N ALA A 53 -6.18 -16.23 -4.28
CA ALA A 53 -4.80 -16.53 -3.91
C ALA A 53 -4.12 -15.33 -3.23
N ALA A 54 -4.37 -14.11 -3.73
CA ALA A 54 -3.86 -12.89 -3.10
C ALA A 54 -4.45 -12.66 -1.70
N GLU A 55 -5.75 -12.89 -1.53
CA GLU A 55 -6.43 -12.82 -0.23
C GLU A 55 -5.88 -13.85 0.77
N ALA A 56 -5.68 -15.10 0.34
CA ALA A 56 -5.10 -16.15 1.17
C ALA A 56 -3.68 -15.82 1.68
N ASP A 57 -2.93 -15.02 0.92
CA ASP A 57 -1.57 -14.59 1.26
C ASP A 57 -1.52 -13.22 1.98
N ASP A 58 -2.67 -12.62 2.32
CA ASP A 58 -2.80 -11.26 2.88
C ASP A 58 -2.08 -10.20 2.03
N ARG A 59 -2.29 -10.26 0.71
CA ARG A 59 -1.62 -9.41 -0.28
C ARG A 59 -2.62 -8.76 -1.23
N SER A 60 -2.23 -7.60 -1.75
CA SER A 60 -2.89 -7.05 -2.94
C SER A 60 -2.63 -7.93 -4.16
N VAL A 61 -3.60 -7.97 -5.10
CA VAL A 61 -3.48 -8.69 -6.37
C VAL A 61 -2.18 -8.33 -7.12
N SER A 62 -1.83 -7.05 -7.20
CA SER A 62 -0.59 -6.64 -7.88
C SER A 62 0.68 -7.12 -7.16
N ALA A 63 0.69 -7.15 -5.82
CA ALA A 63 1.83 -7.66 -5.07
C ALA A 63 1.96 -9.19 -5.21
N TRP A 64 0.83 -9.90 -5.24
CA TRP A 64 0.78 -11.33 -5.46
C TRP A 64 1.28 -11.72 -6.86
N ILE A 65 0.79 -11.06 -7.91
CA ILE A 65 1.22 -11.31 -9.30
C ILE A 65 2.73 -11.06 -9.47
N ARG A 66 3.27 -9.95 -8.94
CA ARG A 66 4.72 -9.67 -9.04
C ARG A 66 5.55 -10.79 -8.42
N ARG A 67 5.18 -11.25 -7.23
CA ARG A 67 5.86 -12.35 -6.55
C ARG A 67 5.76 -13.66 -7.33
N ALA A 68 4.59 -13.97 -7.90
CA ALA A 68 4.41 -15.18 -8.70
C ALA A 68 5.29 -15.15 -9.97
N VAL A 69 5.39 -14.00 -10.65
CA VAL A 69 6.26 -13.81 -11.82
C VAL A 69 7.73 -13.92 -11.42
N GLU A 70 8.16 -13.25 -10.35
CA GLU A 70 9.54 -13.36 -9.83
C GLU A 70 9.90 -14.81 -9.50
N HIS A 71 9.00 -15.53 -8.83
CA HIS A 71 9.19 -16.94 -8.50
C HIS A 71 9.40 -17.80 -9.77
N GLU A 72 8.54 -17.64 -10.78
CA GLU A 72 8.66 -18.38 -12.04
C GLU A 72 9.98 -18.09 -12.77
N LEU A 73 10.42 -16.83 -12.77
CA LEU A 73 11.68 -16.42 -13.43
C LEU A 73 12.94 -16.85 -12.68
N HIS A 74 12.83 -17.16 -11.38
CA HIS A 74 13.96 -17.64 -10.55
C HIS A 74 13.97 -19.16 -10.38
N ALA A 75 12.85 -19.84 -10.67
CA ALA A 75 12.73 -21.29 -10.58
C ALA A 75 13.17 -22.03 -11.87
N GLY A 76 13.39 -21.30 -12.97
CA GLY A 76 13.94 -21.82 -14.24
C GLY A 76 15.42 -21.51 -14.41
#